data_AF-A0A419KQQ6-F1
#
_entry.id   AF-A0A419KQQ6-F1
#
_cell.length_a   1.000
_cell.length_b   1.000
_cell.length_c   1.000
_cell.angle_alpha   90.00
_cell.angle_beta   90.00
_cell.angle_gamma   90.00
#
_symmetry.space_group_name_H-M   'P 1'
#
loop_
_entity.id
_entity.type
_entity.pdbx_description
1 polymer ?
#
loop_
_entity_poly.entity_id
_entity_poly.type
_entity_poly.pdbx_seq_one_letter_code
_entity_poly.pdbx_strand_id
1 'polypeptide(L)'
;MYYMEERGRSNGLIPVITAVIIYGCLLTLLNLGFTLIYEAHKAPNFGQTALMGFGMLLILVFSRGLGLSPYLGLPMSALLGGALGYLLYRCSIRPLVSRSSSPLSLAIAMLSHQIILIGVLGVVSWWLWESSQGVLLHPAVSRRVWDTGITNPSSMNIDSSLRGRMWRF
;
A
#
# COMPACT_ATOMS: atom_id res chain seq x y z
N MET A 1 -37.52 -6.07 1.99
CA MET A 1 -37.37 -4.91 2.90
C MET A 1 -37.01 -5.37 4.32
N TYR A 2 -35.83 -5.99 4.51
CA TYR A 2 -35.41 -6.50 5.83
C TYR A 2 -33.91 -6.25 6.15
N TYR A 3 -33.17 -5.51 5.31
CA TYR A 3 -31.71 -5.32 5.45
C TYR A 3 -31.26 -3.89 5.75
N MET A 4 -32.19 -2.97 6.05
CA MET A 4 -31.87 -1.54 6.22
C MET A 4 -31.94 -1.05 7.66
N GLU A 5 -32.15 -1.93 8.64
CA GLU A 5 -32.56 -1.53 10.00
C GLU A 5 -31.52 -1.79 11.11
N GLU A 6 -30.28 -2.16 10.76
CA GLU A 6 -29.17 -2.22 11.74
C GLU A 6 -28.17 -1.06 11.59
N ARG A 7 -28.49 -0.03 10.81
CA ARG A 7 -27.60 1.13 10.64
C ARG A 7 -27.77 2.19 11.74
N GLY A 8 -27.97 1.75 12.97
CA GLY A 8 -28.12 2.57 14.16
C GLY A 8 -27.12 2.20 15.25
N ARG A 9 -26.08 3.03 15.41
CA ARG A 9 -25.24 3.14 16.62
C ARG A 9 -24.25 2.00 16.91
N SER A 10 -23.22 1.87 16.07
CA SER A 10 -21.90 1.47 16.58
C SER A 10 -20.96 2.67 16.48
N ASN A 11 -20.28 2.98 17.58
CA ASN A 11 -19.40 4.13 17.71
C ASN A 11 -18.43 4.18 16.52
N GLY A 12 -18.48 5.23 15.69
CA GLY A 12 -17.63 5.37 14.50
C GLY A 12 -16.13 5.25 14.81
N LEU A 13 -15.74 5.40 16.07
CA LEU A 13 -14.39 5.16 16.59
C LEU A 13 -13.91 3.71 16.42
N ILE A 14 -14.76 2.71 16.54
CA ILE A 14 -14.35 1.29 16.50
C ILE A 14 -13.77 0.93 15.12
N PRO A 15 -14.48 1.14 13.98
CA PRO A 15 -13.90 0.84 12.67
C PRO A 15 -12.68 1.72 12.34
N VAL A 16 -12.61 2.95 12.85
CA VAL A 16 -11.42 3.82 12.72
C VAL A 16 -10.21 3.20 13.38
N ILE A 17 -10.34 2.86 14.66
CA ILE A 17 -9.25 2.33 15.48
C ILE A 17 -8.78 1.01 14.88
N THR A 18 -9.70 0.14 14.45
CA THR A 18 -9.36 -1.10 13.75
C THR A 18 -8.57 -0.84 12.47
N ALA A 19 -9.00 0.10 11.61
CA ALA A 19 -8.29 0.43 10.38
C ALA A 19 -6.88 1.00 10.65
N VAL A 20 -6.74 1.89 11.64
CA VAL A 20 -5.45 2.49 12.04
C VAL A 20 -4.50 1.42 12.57
N ILE A 21 -4.98 0.50 13.42
CA ILE A 21 -4.17 -0.60 13.95
C ILE A 21 -3.71 -1.51 12.81
N ILE A 22 -4.62 -1.93 11.93
CA ILE A 22 -4.28 -2.79 10.78
C ILE A 22 -3.23 -2.10 9.90
N TYR A 23 -3.44 -0.83 9.56
CA TYR A 23 -2.50 -0.07 8.73
C TYR A 23 -1.14 0.10 9.43
N GLY A 24 -1.13 0.37 10.73
CA GLY A 24 0.08 0.44 11.54
C GLY A 24 0.86 -0.88 11.57
N CYS A 25 0.16 -2.02 11.70
CA CYS A 25 0.79 -3.35 11.61
C CYS A 25 1.38 -3.61 10.23
N LEU A 26 0.67 -3.25 9.15
CA LEU A 26 1.15 -3.40 7.78
C LEU A 26 2.39 -2.53 7.51
N LEU A 27 2.37 -1.27 7.94
CA LEU A 27 3.53 -0.39 7.82
C LEU A 27 4.71 -0.87 8.68
N THR A 28 4.45 -1.40 9.87
CA THR A 28 5.51 -1.99 10.72
C THR A 28 6.14 -3.19 10.02
N LEU A 29 5.33 -4.08 9.45
CA LEU A 29 5.81 -5.24 8.70
C LEU A 29 6.62 -4.82 7.46
N LEU A 30 6.15 -3.81 6.74
CA LEU A 30 6.86 -3.21 5.60
C LEU A 30 8.22 -2.65 6.00
N ASN A 31 8.28 -1.88 7.09
CA ASN A 31 9.52 -1.30 7.60
C ASN A 31 10.48 -2.36 8.12
N LEU A 32 9.99 -3.43 8.75
CA LEU A 32 10.81 -4.55 9.19
C LEU A 32 11.49 -5.21 7.99
N GLY A 33 10.75 -5.43 6.89
CA GLY A 33 11.33 -5.90 5.62
C GLY A 33 12.39 -4.95 5.06
N PHE A 34 12.16 -3.64 5.14
CA PHE A 34 13.12 -2.62 4.68
C PHE A 34 14.42 -2.68 5.48
N THR A 35 14.32 -2.74 6.81
CA THR A 35 15.47 -2.87 7.70
C THR A 35 16.24 -4.17 7.48
N LEU A 36 15.54 -5.30 7.28
CA LEU A 36 16.21 -6.57 7.01
C LEU A 36 17.02 -6.54 5.70
N ILE A 37 16.48 -5.90 4.66
CA ILE A 37 17.19 -5.74 3.38
C ILE A 37 18.38 -4.78 3.51
N TYR A 38 18.21 -3.70 4.27
CA TYR A 38 19.30 -2.77 4.60
C TYR A 38 20.44 -3.49 5.30
N GLU A 39 20.15 -4.34 6.29
CA GLU A 39 21.18 -5.11 6.99
C GLU A 39 21.91 -6.10 6.07
N ALA A 40 21.19 -6.72 5.13
CA ALA A 40 21.78 -7.65 4.18
C ALA A 40 22.70 -6.98 3.13
N HIS A 41 22.37 -5.76 2.68
CA HIS A 41 23.09 -5.09 1.59
C HIS A 41 23.96 -3.90 2.06
N LYS A 42 23.80 -3.47 3.32
CA LYS A 42 24.44 -2.28 3.92
C LYS A 42 24.28 -1.01 3.08
N ALA A 43 23.17 -0.92 2.33
CA ALA A 43 22.84 0.21 1.47
C ALA A 43 21.34 0.55 1.61
N PRO A 44 20.97 1.84 1.60
CA PRO A 44 19.57 2.26 1.70
C PRO A 44 18.77 1.75 0.50
N ASN A 45 17.75 0.93 0.77
CA ASN A 45 16.91 0.33 -0.25
C ASN A 45 15.71 1.22 -0.59
N PHE A 46 15.89 2.20 -1.47
CA PHE A 46 14.77 3.03 -1.95
C PHE A 46 13.67 2.23 -2.65
N GLY A 47 13.95 0.96 -3.01
CA GLY A 47 13.14 -0.06 -3.65
C GLY A 47 11.77 -0.41 -3.03
N GLN A 48 11.57 -0.10 -1.76
CA GLN A 48 10.55 -0.75 -0.95
C GLN A 48 9.12 -0.38 -1.35
N THR A 49 8.86 0.90 -1.61
CA THR A 49 7.49 1.43 -1.74
C THR A 49 6.87 1.05 -3.08
N ALA A 50 7.63 1.03 -4.17
CA ALA A 50 7.09 0.57 -5.45
C ALA A 50 6.82 -0.95 -5.47
N LEU A 51 7.64 -1.75 -4.75
CA LEU A 51 7.39 -3.19 -4.59
C LEU A 51 6.12 -3.47 -3.79
N MET A 52 5.85 -2.67 -2.75
CA MET A 52 4.57 -2.71 -2.04
C MET A 52 3.41 -2.38 -2.99
N GLY A 53 3.54 -1.32 -3.80
CA GLY A 53 2.52 -0.94 -4.79
C GLY A 53 2.24 -2.05 -5.81
N PHE A 54 3.28 -2.75 -6.27
CA PHE A 54 3.14 -3.92 -7.15
C PHE A 54 2.34 -5.04 -6.49
N GLY A 55 2.66 -5.40 -5.24
CA GLY A 55 1.90 -6.40 -4.48
C GLY A 55 0.44 -6.01 -4.28
N MET A 56 0.18 -4.75 -3.94
CA MET A 56 -1.19 -4.22 -3.78
C MET A 56 -2.00 -4.32 -5.08
N LEU A 57 -1.41 -3.95 -6.22
CA LEU A 57 -2.07 -4.05 -7.52
C LEU A 57 -2.35 -5.50 -7.92
N LEU A 58 -1.43 -6.45 -7.64
CA LEU A 58 -1.68 -7.87 -7.88
C LEU A 58 -2.87 -8.39 -7.05
N ILE A 59 -2.94 -8.04 -5.76
CA ILE A 59 -4.07 -8.42 -4.91
C ILE A 59 -5.38 -7.83 -5.44
N LEU A 60 -5.36 -6.58 -5.92
CA LEU A 60 -6.53 -5.96 -6.55
C LEU A 60 -6.97 -6.73 -7.80
N VAL A 61 -6.04 -7.07 -8.68
CA VAL A 61 -6.34 -7.83 -9.91
C VAL A 61 -6.86 -9.23 -9.59
N PHE A 62 -6.27 -9.94 -8.63
CA PHE A 62 -6.76 -11.26 -8.23
C PHE A 62 -8.14 -11.19 -7.58
N SER A 63 -8.34 -10.25 -6.65
CA SER A 63 -9.60 -10.17 -5.91
C SER A 63 -10.76 -9.63 -6.75
N ARG A 64 -10.50 -8.65 -7.62
CA ARG A 64 -11.54 -7.96 -8.40
C ARG A 64 -11.60 -8.38 -9.85
N GLY A 65 -10.49 -8.75 -10.46
CA GLY A 65 -10.44 -9.25 -11.83
C GLY A 65 -10.80 -10.73 -11.93
N LEU A 66 -10.25 -11.56 -11.03
CA LEU A 66 -10.45 -13.03 -11.06
C LEU A 66 -11.47 -13.53 -10.02
N GLY A 67 -11.99 -12.67 -9.16
CA GLY A 67 -12.93 -13.04 -8.09
C GLY A 67 -12.32 -13.92 -6.99
N LEU A 68 -10.99 -14.00 -6.91
CA LEU A 68 -10.30 -14.81 -5.91
C LEU A 68 -10.44 -14.17 -4.52
N SER A 69 -10.44 -15.02 -3.48
CA SER A 69 -10.39 -14.51 -2.11
C SER A 69 -9.10 -13.72 -1.87
N PRO A 70 -9.15 -12.54 -1.23
CA PRO A 70 -7.95 -11.75 -0.94
C PRO A 70 -6.95 -12.50 -0.04
N TYR A 71 -7.42 -13.47 0.74
CA TYR A 71 -6.57 -14.35 1.54
C TYR A 71 -5.70 -15.28 0.68
N LEU A 72 -6.18 -15.70 -0.51
CA LEU A 72 -5.39 -16.43 -1.49
C LEU A 72 -4.52 -15.50 -2.35
N GLY A 73 -5.01 -14.27 -2.58
CA GLY A 73 -4.28 -13.24 -3.31
C GLY A 73 -2.98 -12.82 -2.62
N LEU A 74 -2.96 -12.80 -1.28
CA LEU A 74 -1.79 -12.47 -0.46
C LEU A 74 -0.55 -13.36 -0.77
N PRO A 75 -0.58 -14.69 -0.59
CA PRO A 75 0.57 -15.54 -0.86
C PRO A 75 0.95 -15.55 -2.36
N MET A 76 -0.02 -15.48 -3.27
CA MET A 76 0.23 -15.37 -4.70
C MET A 76 0.98 -14.07 -5.04
N SER A 77 0.55 -12.93 -4.47
CA SER A 77 1.21 -11.64 -4.67
C SER A 77 2.61 -11.62 -4.05
N ALA A 78 2.83 -12.29 -2.92
CA ALA A 78 4.13 -12.42 -2.29
C ALA A 78 5.08 -13.25 -3.15
N LEU A 79 4.62 -14.35 -3.75
CA LEU A 79 5.40 -15.17 -4.67
C LEU A 79 5.81 -14.39 -5.93
N LEU A 80 4.88 -13.69 -6.56
CA LEU A 80 5.16 -12.86 -7.74
C LEU A 80 6.05 -11.66 -7.42
N GLY A 81 5.82 -11.01 -6.27
CA GLY A 81 6.68 -9.94 -5.76
C GLY A 81 8.09 -10.43 -5.45
N GLY A 82 8.22 -11.62 -4.85
CA GLY A 82 9.50 -12.28 -4.62
C GLY A 82 10.22 -12.65 -5.91
N ALA A 83 9.49 -13.15 -6.92
CA ALA A 83 10.03 -13.44 -8.24
C ALA A 83 10.55 -12.17 -8.94
N LEU A 84 9.78 -11.07 -8.87
CA LEU A 84 10.21 -9.77 -9.38
C LEU A 84 11.47 -9.27 -8.64
N GLY A 85 11.48 -9.36 -7.30
CA GLY A 85 12.64 -9.00 -6.49
C GLY A 85 13.89 -9.84 -6.83
N TYR A 86 13.71 -11.14 -7.05
CA TYR A 86 14.79 -12.04 -7.49
C TYR A 86 15.33 -11.67 -8.87
N LEU A 87 14.45 -11.31 -9.81
CA LEU A 87 14.83 -10.87 -11.15
C LEU A 87 15.65 -9.58 -11.09
N LEU A 88 15.18 -8.58 -10.33
CA LEU A 88 15.90 -7.33 -10.10
C LEU A 88 17.27 -7.57 -9.46
N TYR A 89 17.33 -8.49 -8.49
CA TYR A 89 18.58 -8.89 -7.86
C TYR A 89 19.56 -9.49 -8.87
N ARG A 90 19.13 -10.47 -9.67
CA ARG A 90 19.99 -11.14 -10.67
C ARG A 90 20.44 -10.19 -11.78
N CYS A 91 19.54 -9.36 -12.31
CA CYS A 91 19.82 -8.51 -13.45
C CYS A 91 20.68 -7.30 -13.10
N SER A 92 20.48 -6.67 -11.94
CA SER A 92 21.16 -5.41 -11.64
C SER A 92 21.94 -5.39 -10.34
N ILE A 93 21.43 -5.95 -9.24
CA ILE A 93 22.12 -5.85 -7.94
C ILE A 93 23.35 -6.76 -7.88
N ARG A 94 23.20 -8.03 -8.29
CA ARG A 94 24.28 -9.02 -8.31
C ARG A 94 25.50 -8.57 -9.13
N PRO A 95 25.37 -8.03 -10.36
CA PRO A 95 26.54 -7.54 -11.11
C PRO A 95 27.20 -6.34 -10.43
N LEU A 96 26.45 -5.43 -9.81
CA LEU A 96 27.01 -4.30 -9.07
C LEU A 96 27.79 -4.75 -7.82
N VAL A 97 27.24 -5.69 -7.07
CA VAL A 97 27.93 -6.26 -5.89
C VAL A 97 29.20 -7.01 -6.31
N SER A 98 29.17 -7.75 -7.43
CA SER A 98 30.34 -8.49 -7.93
C SER A 98 31.51 -7.59 -8.35
N ARG A 99 31.26 -6.31 -8.61
CA ARG A 99 32.27 -5.31 -9.00
C ARG A 99 32.74 -4.46 -7.81
N SER A 100 32.41 -4.85 -6.57
CA SER A 100 32.72 -4.08 -5.36
C SER A 100 32.26 -2.62 -5.42
N SER A 101 31.10 -2.38 -6.04
CA SER A 101 30.53 -1.03 -6.16
C SER A 101 30.26 -0.40 -4.79
N SER A 102 30.42 0.92 -4.70
CA SER A 102 30.12 1.67 -3.48
C SER A 102 28.64 1.55 -3.08
N PRO A 103 28.31 1.66 -1.77
CA PRO A 103 26.92 1.65 -1.30
C PRO A 103 26.04 2.72 -1.99
N LEU A 104 26.63 3.86 -2.37
CA LEU A 104 25.98 4.92 -3.12
C LEU A 104 25.55 4.47 -4.52
N SER A 105 26.40 3.71 -5.23
CA SER A 105 26.06 3.17 -6.56
C SER A 105 24.88 2.19 -6.47
N LEU A 106 24.84 1.37 -5.42
CA LEU A 106 23.74 0.43 -5.19
C LEU A 106 22.42 1.16 -4.90
N ALA A 107 22.49 2.22 -4.11
CA ALA A 107 21.34 3.07 -3.79
C ALA A 107 20.76 3.78 -5.03
N ILE A 108 21.61 4.35 -5.90
CA ILE A 108 21.19 4.99 -7.16
C ILE A 108 20.58 3.97 -8.12
N ALA A 109 21.14 2.76 -8.20
CA ALA A 109 20.56 1.69 -8.98
C ALA A 109 19.16 1.34 -8.46
N MET A 110 18.97 1.19 -7.15
CA MET A 110 17.65 0.92 -6.56
C MET A 110 16.64 2.03 -6.83
N LEU A 111 17.03 3.31 -6.73
CA LEU A 111 16.19 4.44 -7.13
C LEU A 111 15.76 4.37 -8.59
N SER A 112 16.66 3.98 -9.48
CA SER A 112 16.36 3.83 -10.90
C SER A 112 15.30 2.76 -11.14
N HIS A 113 15.45 1.60 -10.48
CA HIS A 113 14.44 0.54 -10.54
C HIS A 113 13.09 0.97 -9.96
N GLN A 114 13.08 1.78 -8.89
CA GLN A 114 11.84 2.35 -8.35
C GLN A 114 11.10 3.19 -9.35
N ILE A 115 11.78 4.15 -9.98
CA ILE A 115 11.14 5.08 -10.92
C ILE A 115 10.54 4.30 -12.09
N ILE A 116 11.29 3.33 -12.62
CA ILE A 116 10.80 2.45 -13.68
C ILE A 116 9.56 1.67 -13.21
N LEU A 117 9.63 1.04 -12.03
CA LEU A 117 8.54 0.22 -11.53
C LEU A 117 7.28 1.06 -11.27
N ILE A 118 7.41 2.25 -10.66
CA ILE A 118 6.29 3.18 -10.46
C ILE A 118 5.66 3.58 -11.80
N GLY A 119 6.47 3.86 -12.82
CA GLY A 119 5.98 4.17 -14.16
C GLY A 119 5.17 3.01 -14.76
N VAL A 120 5.70 1.79 -14.68
CA VAL A 120 5.00 0.58 -15.14
C VAL A 120 3.69 0.37 -14.38
N LEU A 121 3.70 0.52 -13.05
CA LEU A 121 2.49 0.40 -12.23
C LEU A 121 1.46 1.47 -12.60
N GLY A 122 1.91 2.70 -12.92
CA GLY A 122 1.04 3.77 -13.39
C GLY A 122 0.34 3.42 -14.70
N VAL A 123 1.09 2.91 -15.69
CA VAL A 123 0.54 2.46 -16.98
C VAL A 123 -0.45 1.31 -16.78
N VAL A 124 -0.12 0.32 -15.96
CA VAL A 124 -1.02 -0.81 -15.65
C VAL A 124 -2.27 -0.34 -14.93
N SER A 125 -2.13 0.57 -13.96
CA SER A 125 -3.26 1.15 -13.22
C SER A 125 -4.21 1.90 -14.16
N TRP A 126 -3.66 2.70 -15.08
CA TRP A 126 -4.43 3.39 -16.10
C TRP A 126 -5.14 2.42 -17.05
N TRP A 127 -4.45 1.39 -17.54
CA TRP A 127 -5.05 0.37 -18.40
C TRP A 127 -6.18 -0.40 -17.69
N LEU A 128 -6.02 -0.70 -16.40
CA LEU A 128 -7.03 -1.36 -15.58
C LEU A 128 -8.24 -0.46 -15.32
N TRP A 129 -8.01 0.84 -15.10
CA TRP A 129 -9.07 1.84 -15.01
C TRP A 129 -9.91 1.86 -16.28
N GLU A 130 -9.26 1.99 -17.43
CA GLU A 130 -9.92 2.08 -18.74
C GLU A 130 -10.72 0.81 -19.04
N SER A 131 -10.09 -0.36 -18.88
CA SER A 131 -10.71 -1.67 -19.17
C SER A 131 -11.92 -1.97 -18.28
N SER A 132 -12.00 -1.36 -17.09
CA SER A 132 -13.12 -1.54 -16.17
C SER A 132 -14.19 -0.45 -16.27
N GLN A 133 -14.14 0.43 -17.30
CA GLN A 133 -14.99 1.63 -17.39
C GLN A 133 -14.92 2.50 -16.13
N GLY A 134 -13.79 2.47 -15.44
CA GLY A 134 -13.59 3.08 -14.14
C GLY A 134 -14.25 2.33 -12.98
N VAL A 135 -15.13 1.33 -13.16
CA VAL A 135 -15.94 0.72 -12.08
C VAL A 135 -15.11 0.14 -10.93
N LEU A 136 -13.95 -0.47 -11.21
CA LEU A 136 -13.11 -1.09 -10.18
C LEU A 136 -12.41 -0.08 -9.26
N LEU A 137 -12.18 1.12 -9.78
CA LEU A 137 -11.45 2.21 -9.11
C LEU A 137 -12.36 3.44 -8.90
N HIS A 138 -13.63 3.39 -9.34
CA HIS A 138 -14.58 4.49 -9.35
C HIS A 138 -14.78 4.99 -7.92
N PRO A 139 -14.77 6.32 -7.69
CA PRO A 139 -15.00 6.90 -6.38
C PRO A 139 -16.25 6.34 -5.69
N ALA A 140 -17.33 6.03 -6.41
CA ALA A 140 -18.56 5.49 -5.81
C ALA A 140 -18.46 4.01 -5.35
N VAL A 141 -17.51 3.22 -5.88
CA VAL A 141 -17.25 1.84 -5.44
C VAL A 141 -16.16 1.82 -4.37
N SER A 142 -15.14 2.70 -4.50
CA SER A 142 -14.11 2.92 -3.47
C SER A 142 -14.62 3.69 -2.25
N ARG A 143 -15.76 4.39 -2.38
CA ARG A 143 -16.53 4.99 -1.28
C ARG A 143 -16.80 4.02 -0.13
N ARG A 144 -16.86 2.70 -0.33
CA ARG A 144 -17.01 1.76 0.81
C ARG A 144 -15.84 1.80 1.82
N VAL A 145 -14.63 2.17 1.38
CA VAL A 145 -13.45 2.33 2.25
C VAL A 145 -13.32 3.78 2.71
N TRP A 146 -13.62 4.75 1.84
CA TRP A 146 -13.46 6.19 2.11
C TRP A 146 -14.68 6.88 2.77
N ASP A 147 -15.91 6.33 2.66
CA ASP A 147 -17.13 6.78 3.38
C ASP A 147 -17.22 6.22 4.80
N THR A 148 -16.13 5.67 5.33
CA THR A 148 -16.10 5.13 6.70
C THR A 148 -16.31 6.21 7.78
N GLY A 149 -16.59 7.48 7.43
CA GLY A 149 -16.72 8.59 8.38
C GLY A 149 -15.40 8.92 9.10
N ILE A 150 -14.30 8.28 8.69
CA ILE A 150 -12.96 8.41 9.27
C ILE A 150 -12.26 9.65 8.70
N THR A 151 -12.49 9.93 7.41
CA THR A 151 -11.86 11.00 6.65
C THR A 151 -12.73 12.26 6.54
N ASN A 152 -13.97 12.22 7.03
CA ASN A 152 -14.85 13.38 7.05
C ASN A 152 -14.69 14.13 8.39
N PRO A 153 -14.11 15.35 8.41
CA PRO A 153 -13.92 16.09 9.65
C PRO A 153 -15.25 16.40 10.36
N SER A 154 -16.37 16.40 9.62
CA SER A 154 -17.69 16.69 10.19
C SER A 154 -18.33 15.50 10.91
N SER A 155 -17.82 14.28 10.76
CA SER A 155 -18.27 13.10 11.54
C SER A 155 -17.45 12.89 12.82
N MET A 156 -16.31 13.56 12.95
CA MET A 156 -15.61 13.69 14.24
C MET A 156 -16.29 14.80 15.04
N ASN A 157 -17.19 14.40 15.95
CA ASN A 157 -17.79 15.30 16.94
C ASN A 157 -16.73 15.69 17.99
N ILE A 158 -15.72 16.45 17.57
CA ILE A 158 -14.76 17.08 18.46
C ILE A 158 -15.51 18.21 19.16
N ASP A 159 -15.78 17.99 20.45
CA ASP A 159 -16.38 18.96 21.34
C ASP A 159 -15.80 20.35 21.09
N SER A 160 -16.67 21.28 20.68
CA SER A 160 -16.32 22.67 20.43
C SER A 160 -15.72 23.36 21.67
N SER A 161 -15.90 22.81 22.87
CA SER A 161 -15.26 23.29 24.11
C SER A 161 -13.73 23.14 24.12
N LEU A 162 -13.17 22.23 23.33
CA LEU A 162 -11.71 22.00 23.26
C LEU A 162 -11.01 22.94 22.28
N ARG A 163 -11.77 23.56 21.36
CA ARG A 163 -11.22 24.49 20.34
C ARG A 163 -10.69 25.79 20.95
N GLY A 164 -11.19 26.19 22.13
CA GLY A 164 -10.79 27.41 22.84
C GLY A 164 -9.63 27.25 23.83
N ARG A 165 -9.16 26.03 24.11
CA ARG A 165 -8.09 25.77 25.10
C ARG A 165 -6.71 25.50 24.48
N MET A 166 -6.61 25.42 23.15
CA MET A 166 -5.37 24.99 22.47
C MET A 166 -4.38 26.12 22.16
N TRP A 167 -4.73 27.39 22.43
CA TRP A 167 -3.91 28.57 22.10
C TRP A 167 -3.71 29.54 23.26
N ARG A 168 -3.74 29.04 24.51
CA ARG A 168 -3.32 29.84 25.68
C ARG A 168 -1.93 29.38 26.12
N PHE A 169 -0.92 29.87 25.40
CA PHE A 169 0.43 30.10 25.91
C PHE A 169 0.74 31.58 25.70
#